data_AF-A0A0A5G0K5-F1
#
_entry.id   AF-A0A0A5G0K5-F1
#
_cell.length_a   1.000
_cell.length_b   1.000
_cell.length_c   1.000
_cell.angle_alpha   90.00
_cell.angle_beta   90.00
_cell.angle_gamma   90.00
#
_symmetry.space_group_name_H-M   'P 1'
#
loop_
_entity.id
_entity.type
_entity.pdbx_description
1 polymer ?
#
loop_
_entity_poly.entity_id
_entity_poly.type
_entity_poly.pdbx_seq_one_letter_code
_entity_poly.pdbx_strand_id
1 'polypeptide(L)'
;MNYCTKASTQIRLYGKHDVSVMNGVLEALYKIVLVNDQSIRRTIWNFALYILDGMKEEAYHKGDLDLIRKIACNLAQNCGEESAI
;
A
#
# COMPACT_ATOMS: atom_id res chain seq x y z
N MET A 1 -11.99 -17.96 7.08
CA MET A 1 -11.00 -17.01 6.53
C MET A 1 -10.74 -17.37 5.07
N ASN A 2 -11.08 -16.49 4.13
CA ASN A 2 -10.89 -16.74 2.69
C ASN A 2 -9.41 -16.59 2.30
N TYR A 3 -9.03 -17.08 1.12
CA TYR A 3 -7.64 -17.09 0.65
C TYR A 3 -7.05 -15.66 0.55
N CYS A 4 -7.83 -14.70 0.03
CA CYS A 4 -7.40 -13.32 -0.12
C CYS A 4 -7.07 -12.65 1.22
N THR A 5 -7.93 -12.81 2.23
CA THR A 5 -7.68 -12.27 3.58
C THR A 5 -6.43 -12.88 4.22
N LYS A 6 -6.18 -14.19 4.01
CA LYS A 6 -4.94 -14.82 4.49
C LYS A 6 -3.73 -14.21 3.80
N ALA A 7 -3.73 -14.14 2.47
CA ALA A 7 -2.63 -13.61 1.69
C ALA A 7 -2.31 -12.15 2.07
N SER A 8 -3.33 -11.28 2.14
CA SER A 8 -3.20 -9.90 2.60
C SER A 8 -2.57 -9.79 3.99
N THR A 9 -2.96 -10.67 4.91
CA THR A 9 -2.42 -10.70 6.27
C THR A 9 -0.96 -11.16 6.29
N GLN A 10 -0.62 -12.18 5.50
CA GLN A 10 0.74 -12.68 5.39
C GLN A 10 1.68 -11.64 4.76
N ILE A 11 1.23 -10.94 3.71
CA ILE A 11 2.00 -9.85 3.10
C ILE A 11 2.30 -8.77 4.13
N ARG A 12 1.29 -8.30 4.88
CA ARG A 12 1.52 -7.28 5.93
C ARG A 12 2.44 -7.77 7.04
N LEU A 13 2.23 -8.99 7.55
CA LEU A 13 2.97 -9.50 8.72
C LEU A 13 4.40 -9.91 8.40
N TYR A 14 4.63 -10.55 7.25
CA TYR A 14 5.93 -11.13 6.91
C TYR A 14 6.70 -10.30 5.89
N GLY A 15 5.99 -9.59 5.01
CA GLY A 15 6.61 -8.73 4.01
C GLY A 15 7.15 -7.42 4.56
N LYS A 16 6.69 -6.96 5.74
CA LYS A 16 7.10 -5.68 6.31
C LYS A 16 8.60 -5.54 6.54
N HIS A 17 9.35 -6.62 6.74
CA HIS A 17 10.80 -6.53 6.90
C HIS A 17 11.56 -6.35 5.56
N ASP A 18 10.88 -6.52 4.42
CA ASP A 18 11.45 -6.38 3.09
C ASP A 18 10.82 -5.18 2.37
N VAL A 19 11.59 -4.09 2.33
CA VAL A 19 11.15 -2.84 1.69
C VAL A 19 10.89 -2.99 0.19
N SER A 20 11.59 -3.90 -0.49
CA SER A 20 11.39 -4.14 -1.92
C SER A 20 10.04 -4.81 -2.17
N VAL A 21 9.67 -5.77 -1.32
CA VAL A 21 8.36 -6.42 -1.36
C VAL A 21 7.25 -5.41 -1.11
N MET A 22 7.36 -4.60 -0.06
CA MET A 22 6.32 -3.62 0.30
C MET A 22 6.17 -2.54 -0.77
N ASN A 23 7.27 -2.05 -1.35
CA ASN A 23 7.23 -1.13 -2.49
C ASN A 23 6.55 -1.77 -3.71
N GLY A 24 6.89 -3.01 -4.04
CA GLY A 24 6.26 -3.73 -5.15
C GLY A 24 4.75 -3.89 -4.97
N VAL A 25 4.29 -4.14 -3.74
CA VAL A 25 2.87 -4.19 -3.40
C VAL A 25 2.20 -2.84 -3.63
N LEU A 26 2.75 -1.76 -3.08
CA LEU A 26 2.19 -0.41 -3.24
C LEU A 26 2.16 0.03 -4.71
N GLU A 27 3.19 -0.28 -5.49
CA GLU A 27 3.20 -0.02 -6.93
C GLU A 27 2.14 -0.81 -7.69
N ALA A 28 1.93 -2.09 -7.35
CA ALA A 28 0.88 -2.89 -7.95
C ALA A 28 -0.51 -2.29 -7.65
N LEU A 29 -0.75 -1.89 -6.40
CA LEU A 29 -1.98 -1.19 -6.02
C LEU A 29 -2.18 0.11 -6.80
N TYR A 30 -1.12 0.89 -6.97
CA TYR A 30 -1.17 2.13 -7.74
C TYR A 30 -1.57 1.88 -9.20
N LYS A 31 -0.97 0.88 -9.86
CA LYS A 31 -1.33 0.51 -11.24
C LYS A 31 -2.79 0.06 -11.37
N ILE A 32 -3.33 -0.64 -10.36
CA ILE A 32 -4.73 -1.06 -10.34
C ILE A 32 -5.65 0.17 -10.24
N VAL A 33 -5.34 1.14 -9.37
CA VAL A 33 -6.14 2.36 -9.21
C VAL A 33 -6.29 3.12 -10.53
N LEU A 34 -5.23 3.20 -11.33
CA LEU A 34 -5.22 3.97 -12.59
C LEU A 34 -6.23 3.48 -13.64
N VAL A 35 -6.61 2.20 -13.62
CA VAL A 35 -7.43 1.57 -14.67
C VAL A 35 -8.82 1.15 -14.21
N ASN A 36 -9.17 1.37 -12.94
CA ASN A 36 -10.45 0.93 -12.37
C ASN A 36 -11.34 2.12 -11.95
N ASP A 37 -12.62 1.84 -11.74
CA ASP A 37 -13.62 2.80 -11.28
C ASP A 37 -13.52 3.12 -9.77
N GLN A 38 -14.28 4.13 -9.34
CA GLN A 38 -14.23 4.65 -7.97
C GLN A 38 -14.53 3.61 -6.88
N SER A 39 -15.38 2.61 -7.17
CA SER A 39 -15.71 1.56 -6.18
C SER A 39 -14.52 0.66 -5.88
N ILE A 40 -13.76 0.31 -6.93
CA ILE A 40 -12.53 -0.47 -6.80
C ILE A 40 -11.43 0.40 -6.19
N ARG A 41 -11.29 1.66 -6.60
CA ARG A 41 -10.28 2.58 -6.04
C ARG A 41 -10.40 2.70 -4.53
N ARG A 42 -11.62 2.86 -4.01
CA ARG A 42 -11.86 2.89 -2.55
C ARG A 42 -11.43 1.61 -1.84
N THR A 43 -11.66 0.45 -2.48
CA THR A 43 -11.21 -0.84 -1.95
C THR A 43 -9.69 -0.94 -1.92
N ILE A 44 -9.03 -0.51 -3.00
CA ILE A 44 -7.57 -0.49 -3.09
C ILE A 44 -6.96 0.49 -2.08
N TRP A 45 -7.58 1.66 -1.89
CA TRP A 45 -7.16 2.64 -0.90
C TRP A 45 -7.13 2.07 0.52
N ASN A 46 -8.23 1.43 0.94
CA ASN A 46 -8.32 0.79 2.24
C ASN A 46 -7.23 -0.29 2.42
N PHE A 47 -6.94 -1.04 1.36
CA PHE A 47 -5.88 -2.04 1.40
C PHE A 47 -4.48 -1.42 1.45
N ALA A 48 -4.24 -0.31 0.74
CA ALA A 48 -2.99 0.43 0.81
C ALA A 48 -2.72 0.96 2.23
N LEU A 49 -3.74 1.52 2.90
CA LEU A 49 -3.64 1.96 4.30
C LEU A 49 -3.28 0.80 5.23
N TYR A 50 -3.90 -0.37 5.03
CA TYR A 50 -3.59 -1.57 5.80
C TYR A 50 -2.13 -2.04 5.62
N ILE A 51 -1.59 -1.96 4.41
CA ILE A 51 -0.19 -2.30 4.12
C ILE A 51 0.76 -1.26 4.75
N LEU A 52 0.48 0.04 4.55
CA LEU A 52 1.28 1.13 5.12
C LEU A 52 1.35 1.08 6.64
N ASP A 53 0.25 0.71 7.30
CA ASP A 53 0.22 0.56 8.74
C ASP A 53 1.20 -0.50 9.26
N GLY A 54 1.33 -1.62 8.54
CA GLY A 54 2.33 -2.65 8.86
C GLY A 54 3.77 -2.20 8.71
N MET A 55 4.03 -1.14 7.93
CA MET A 55 5.36 -0.61 7.67
C MET A 55 5.79 0.44 8.71
N LYS A 56 4.85 1.07 9.43
CA LYS A 56 5.15 2.11 10.43
C LYS A 56 6.03 1.62 11.57
N GLU A 57 5.99 0.32 11.85
CA GLU A 57 6.77 -0.33 12.91
C GLU A 57 8.22 -0.62 12.49
N GLU A 58 8.57 -0.42 11.21
CA GLU A 58 9.84 -0.84 10.64
C GLU A 58 10.84 0.31 10.52
N ALA A 59 12.11 0.02 10.82
CA ALA A 59 13.21 0.99 10.75
C ALA A 59 13.79 1.09 9.34
N TYR A 60 12.99 1.51 8.37
CA TYR A 60 13.46 1.71 6.99
C TYR A 60 14.42 2.87 6.86
N HIS A 61 15.30 2.77 5.85
CA HIS A 61 16.16 3.88 5.48
C HIS A 61 15.32 5.05 4.92
N LYS A 62 15.80 6.29 5.13
CA LYS A 62 15.07 7.50 4.74
C LYS A 62 14.67 7.50 3.26
N GLY A 63 15.57 7.08 2.37
CA GLY A 63 15.30 7.04 0.93
C GLY A 63 14.14 6.11 0.57
N ASP A 64 14.00 5.00 1.28
CA ASP A 64 12.88 4.08 1.09
C ASP A 64 11.58 4.69 1.58
N LEU A 65 11.60 5.33 2.76
CA LEU A 65 10.44 6.04 3.30
C LEU A 65 9.96 7.16 2.36
N ASP A 66 10.88 7.86 1.71
CA ASP A 66 10.55 8.91 0.75
C ASP A 66 9.89 8.32 -0.52
N LEU A 67 10.34 7.17 -1.00
CA LEU A 67 9.70 6.44 -2.10
C LEU A 67 8.30 5.95 -1.71
N ILE A 68 8.16 5.36 -0.53
CA ILE A 68 6.89 4.87 0.02
C ILE A 68 5.88 6.03 0.11
N ARG A 69 6.29 7.17 0.67
CA ARG A 69 5.46 8.37 0.75
C ARG A 69 5.02 8.85 -0.62
N LYS A 70 5.94 8.90 -1.59
CA LYS A 70 5.61 9.30 -2.96
C LYS A 70 4.52 8.40 -3.58
N ILE A 71 4.64 7.09 -3.44
CA ILE A 71 3.64 6.14 -3.95
C ILE A 71 2.31 6.30 -3.19
N ALA A 72 2.35 6.47 -1.87
CA ALA A 72 1.18 6.67 -1.03
C ALA A 72 0.41 7.95 -1.39
N CYS A 73 1.10 9.06 -1.64
CA CYS A 73 0.49 10.30 -2.11
C CYS A 73 -0.18 10.12 -3.48
N ASN A 74 0.48 9.43 -4.42
CA ASN A 74 -0.10 9.15 -5.73
C ASN A 74 -1.37 8.29 -5.61
N LEU A 75 -1.36 7.29 -4.72
CA LEU A 75 -2.53 6.47 -4.40
C LEU A 75 -3.68 7.34 -3.86
N ALA A 76 -3.40 8.21 -2.88
CA ALA A 76 -4.39 9.10 -2.28
C ALA A 76 -5.06 9.98 -3.36
N GLN A 77 -4.25 10.67 -4.16
CA GLN A 77 -4.74 11.55 -5.23
C GLN A 77 -5.63 10.81 -6.24
N ASN A 78 -5.21 9.63 -6.68
CA ASN A 78 -5.98 8.88 -7.68
C ASN A 78 -7.23 8.19 -7.09
N CYS A 79 -7.29 8.03 -5.77
CA CYS A 79 -8.48 7.57 -5.05
C CYS A 79 -9.42 8.71 -4.63
N GLY A 80 -8.98 9.98 -4.71
CA GLY A 80 -9.74 11.16 -4.29
C GLY A 80 -9.64 11.47 -2.79
N GLU A 81 -8.52 11.11 -2.17
CA GLU A 81 -8.26 11.20 -0.73
C GLU A 81 -7.13 12.22 -0.45
N GLU A 82 -7.14 12.87 0.72
CA GLU A 82 -6.23 14.00 1.02
C GLU A 82 -4.77 13.58 1.28
N SER A 83 -4.53 12.53 2.08
CA SER A 83 -3.20 11.95 2.29
C SER A 83 -3.28 10.56 2.93
N ALA A 84 -2.24 9.74 2.73
CA ALA A 84 -2.06 8.45 3.41
C ALA A 84 -1.12 8.52 4.63
N ILE A 85 -0.25 9.53 4.67
CA ILE A 85 0.85 9.69 5.65
C ILE A 85 1.16 11.17 5.85
#